data_AF-A0A316S7L5-F1
#
_entry.id   AF-A0A316S7L5-F1
#
_cell.length_a   1.000
_cell.length_b   1.000
_cell.length_c   1.000
_cell.angle_alpha   90.00
_cell.angle_beta   90.00
_cell.angle_gamma   90.00
#
_symmetry.space_group_name_H-M   'P 1'
#
loop_
_entity.id
_entity.type
_entity.pdbx_description
1 polymer ?
#
loop_
_entity_poly.entity_id
_entity_poly.type
_entity_poly.pdbx_seq_one_letter_code
_entity_poly.pdbx_strand_id
1 'polypeptide(L)'
;ADYRLPSIDYKHIFQVCAVLTHSVAELWKVYRLMVFNYLIGNKDDHAKNFAFIHRDGDWHFAPAYDLLPSDGINGFRTTSINDSIEPRKEDLLAVAAKAGLNEQETVYEFNRLREILPTK
;
A
#
# COMPACT_ATOMS: atom_id res chain seq x y z
N ALA A 1 16.98 -1.90 8.20
CA ALA A 1 15.68 -2.57 8.31
C ALA A 1 15.93 -4.01 8.70
N ASP A 2 15.44 -4.45 9.86
CA ASP A 2 15.45 -5.86 10.27
C ASP A 2 14.32 -6.57 9.49
N TYR A 3 14.60 -7.72 8.89
CA TYR A 3 13.63 -8.48 8.08
C TYR A 3 12.65 -9.30 8.93
N ARG A 4 12.79 -9.28 10.26
CA ARG A 4 12.04 -10.12 11.21
C ARG A 4 10.87 -9.43 11.90
N LEU A 5 10.79 -8.10 11.81
CA LEU A 5 9.72 -7.29 12.39
C LEU A 5 9.23 -6.32 11.31
N PRO A 6 7.90 -6.07 11.18
CA PRO A 6 7.41 -5.04 10.27
C PRO A 6 8.00 -3.69 10.67
N SER A 7 9.03 -3.23 9.94
CA SER A 7 9.70 -1.98 10.26
C SER A 7 8.99 -0.77 9.65
N ILE A 8 7.90 -1.01 8.90
CA ILE A 8 7.13 0.02 8.19
C ILE A 8 5.65 -0.38 8.15
N ASP A 9 4.78 0.60 8.42
CA ASP A 9 3.34 0.58 8.16
C ASP A 9 3.01 1.40 6.90
N TYR A 10 1.95 1.03 6.17
CA TYR A 10 1.47 1.80 5.02
C TYR A 10 1.21 3.28 5.32
N LYS A 11 0.84 3.65 6.56
CA LYS A 11 0.75 5.06 6.99
C LYS A 11 2.03 5.84 6.71
N HIS A 12 3.20 5.24 6.96
CA HIS A 12 4.49 5.89 6.71
C HIS A 12 4.73 6.10 5.22
N ILE A 13 4.32 5.15 4.38
CA ILE A 13 4.44 5.25 2.92
C ILE A 13 3.56 6.39 2.40
N PHE A 14 2.33 6.50 2.89
CA PHE A 14 1.44 7.63 2.60
C PHE A 14 2.02 8.96 3.07
N GLN A 15 2.60 9.02 4.27
CA GLN A 15 3.23 10.23 4.80
C GLN A 15 4.42 10.67 3.94
N VAL A 16 5.32 9.75 3.59
CA VAL A 16 6.46 10.05 2.70
C VAL A 16 5.98 10.50 1.33
N CYS A 17 4.97 9.82 0.77
CA CYS A 17 4.39 10.23 -0.50
C CYS A 17 3.79 11.64 -0.45
N ALA A 18 3.04 11.97 0.60
CA ALA A 18 2.46 13.29 0.77
C ALA A 18 3.53 14.38 0.87
N VAL A 19 4.60 14.12 1.65
CA VAL A 19 5.71 15.07 1.86
C VAL A 19 6.56 15.27 0.60
N LEU A 20 6.79 14.21 -0.18
CA LEU A 20 7.63 14.31 -1.38
C LEU A 20 6.87 14.90 -2.56
N THR A 21 5.65 14.41 -2.82
CA THR A 21 4.95 14.69 -4.08
C THR A 21 3.93 15.81 -3.99
N HIS A 22 3.45 16.13 -2.78
CA HIS A 22 2.36 17.09 -2.54
C HIS A 22 1.13 16.83 -3.44
N SER A 23 0.89 15.58 -3.84
CA SER A 23 -0.08 15.22 -4.87
C SER A 23 -1.02 14.11 -4.41
N VAL A 24 -2.32 14.42 -4.35
CA VAL A 24 -3.38 13.43 -4.05
C VAL A 24 -3.41 12.31 -5.08
N ALA A 25 -3.08 12.61 -6.34
CA ALA A 25 -3.01 11.60 -7.40
C ALA A 25 -1.93 10.54 -7.13
N GLU A 26 -0.80 10.92 -6.52
CA GLU A 26 0.25 9.99 -6.11
C GLU A 26 -0.17 9.15 -4.89
N LEU A 27 -0.91 9.75 -3.93
CA LEU A 27 -1.50 8.99 -2.81
C LEU A 27 -2.46 7.90 -3.31
N TRP A 28 -3.24 8.18 -4.35
CA TRP A 28 -4.10 7.17 -4.99
C TRP A 28 -3.31 6.01 -5.61
N LYS A 29 -2.07 6.22 -6.08
CA LYS A 29 -1.21 5.12 -6.56
C LYS A 29 -0.77 4.23 -5.39
N VAL A 30 -0.38 4.83 -4.27
CA VAL A 30 -0.04 4.10 -3.04
C VAL A 30 -1.25 3.27 -2.57
N TYR A 31 -2.45 3.86 -2.56
CA TYR A 31 -3.67 3.16 -2.18
C TYR A 31 -3.96 1.95 -3.05
N ARG A 32 -3.91 2.10 -4.38
CA ARG A 32 -4.13 0.99 -5.32
C ARG A 32 -3.13 -0.14 -5.10
N LEU A 33 -1.86 0.19 -4.87
CA LEU A 33 -0.83 -0.80 -4.57
C LEU A 33 -1.09 -1.53 -3.24
N MET A 34 -1.49 -0.80 -2.19
CA MET A 34 -1.89 -1.38 -0.90
C MET A 34 -3.03 -2.39 -1.06
N VAL A 35 -4.10 -1.99 -1.77
CA VAL A 35 -5.25 -2.86 -2.04
C VAL A 35 -4.84 -4.06 -2.89
N PHE A 36 -4.01 -3.86 -3.91
CA PHE A 36 -3.53 -4.94 -4.76
C PHE A 36 -2.74 -5.98 -3.96
N ASN A 37 -1.71 -5.56 -3.21
CA ASN A 37 -0.92 -6.45 -2.35
C ASN A 37 -1.77 -7.20 -1.34
N TYR A 38 -2.78 -6.52 -0.78
CA TYR A 38 -3.76 -7.15 0.11
C TYR A 38 -4.54 -8.27 -0.60
N LEU A 39 -5.17 -7.96 -1.73
CA LEU A 39 -6.05 -8.88 -2.46
C LEU A 39 -5.32 -10.09 -3.04
N ILE A 40 -4.09 -9.92 -3.54
CA ILE A 40 -3.32 -11.05 -4.08
C ILE A 40 -2.62 -11.88 -2.99
N GLY A 41 -2.71 -11.46 -1.73
CA GLY A 41 -2.00 -12.10 -0.63
C GLY A 41 -0.48 -11.95 -0.74
N ASN A 42 0.04 -10.85 -1.28
CA ASN A 42 1.47 -10.57 -1.25
C ASN A 42 1.86 -10.15 0.16
N LYS A 43 2.58 -10.99 0.90
CA LYS A 43 3.00 -10.73 2.27
C LYS A 43 4.48 -10.32 2.40
N ASP A 44 5.19 -10.17 1.30
CA ASP A 44 6.61 -9.80 1.24
C ASP A 44 6.80 -8.38 0.67
N ASP A 45 5.81 -7.52 0.89
CA ASP A 45 5.76 -6.13 0.44
C ASP A 45 6.59 -5.21 1.34
N HIS A 46 7.87 -5.54 1.60
CA HIS A 46 8.72 -4.81 2.53
C HIS A 46 9.12 -3.41 2.02
N ALA A 47 9.67 -2.56 2.90
CA ALA A 47 10.01 -1.16 2.61
C ALA A 47 10.79 -0.90 1.30
N LYS A 48 11.64 -1.84 0.86
CA LYS A 48 12.43 -1.72 -0.38
C LYS A 48 11.61 -1.89 -1.66
N ASN A 49 10.35 -2.32 -1.58
CA ASN A 49 9.45 -2.51 -2.72
C ASN A 49 8.65 -1.22 -3.03
N PHE A 50 8.91 -0.15 -2.28
CA PHE A 50 8.35 1.18 -2.53
C PHE A 50 9.47 2.11 -2.93
N ALA A 51 9.31 2.77 -4.08
CA ALA A 51 10.28 3.74 -4.57
C ALA A 51 9.60 5.02 -5.05
N PHE A 52 10.39 6.08 -5.12
CA PHE A 52 10.02 7.36 -5.69
C PHE A 52 11.03 7.73 -6.76
N ILE A 53 10.55 8.35 -7.83
CA ILE A 53 11.37 8.83 -8.94
C ILE A 53 11.35 10.35 -8.90
N HIS A 54 12.53 10.96 -8.89
CA HIS A 54 12.67 12.40 -9.09
C HIS A 54 12.95 12.67 -10.56
N ARG A 55 12.03 13.33 -11.26
CA ARG A 55 12.22 13.77 -12.64
C ARG A 55 11.63 15.16 -12.83
N ASP A 56 12.20 15.93 -13.74
CA ASP A 56 11.68 17.25 -14.14
C ASP A 56 11.49 18.24 -12.95
N GLY A 57 12.19 18.02 -11.83
CA GLY A 57 12.09 18.83 -10.62
C GLY A 57 11.03 18.38 -9.62
N ASP A 58 10.29 17.30 -9.92
CA ASP A 58 9.20 16.78 -9.09
C ASP A 58 9.44 15.33 -8.66
N TRP A 59 8.88 14.97 -7.50
CA TRP A 59 8.84 13.59 -7.02
C TRP A 59 7.54 12.91 -7.46
N HIS A 60 7.69 11.67 -7.94
CA HIS A 60 6.57 10.80 -8.30
C HIS A 60 6.70 9.47 -7.57
N PHE A 61 5.58 8.87 -7.19
CA PHE A 61 5.58 7.48 -6.77
C PHE A 61 5.95 6.61 -7.98
N ALA A 62 6.94 5.73 -7.80
CA ALA A 62 7.42 4.88 -8.87
C ALA A 62 6.33 3.88 -9.31
N PRO A 63 6.37 3.41 -10.57
CA PRO A 63 5.61 2.23 -10.95
C PRO A 63 5.89 1.06 -10.00
N ALA A 64 4.85 0.31 -9.65
CA ALA A 64 4.99 -0.84 -8.76
C ALA A 64 5.80 -1.97 -9.43
N TYR A 65 6.58 -2.70 -8.63
CA TYR A 65 7.39 -3.83 -9.04
C TYR A 65 7.37 -4.89 -7.94
N ASP A 66 7.88 -6.08 -8.26
CA ASP A 66 7.94 -7.23 -7.33
C ASP A 66 6.56 -7.59 -6.71
N LEU A 67 5.60 -7.81 -7.61
CA LEU A 67 4.20 -8.05 -7.27
C LEU A 67 3.86 -9.54 -7.40
N LEU A 68 4.18 -10.31 -6.36
CA LEU A 68 3.94 -11.76 -6.33
C LEU A 68 3.18 -12.14 -5.05
N PRO A 69 2.21 -13.08 -5.13
CA PRO A 69 1.66 -13.70 -3.93
C PRO A 69 2.78 -14.37 -3.13
N SER A 70 2.75 -14.24 -1.81
CA SER A 70 3.75 -14.85 -0.95
C SER A 70 3.16 -15.18 0.40
N ASP A 71 3.56 -16.30 0.98
CA ASP A 71 3.08 -16.72 2.30
C ASP A 71 3.73 -15.91 3.44
N GLY A 72 4.74 -15.09 3.14
CA GLY A 72 5.49 -14.30 4.11
C GLY A 72 6.33 -15.16 5.04
N ILE A 73 6.99 -14.53 6.02
CA ILE A 73 7.75 -15.24 7.05
C ILE A 73 6.78 -15.71 8.13
N ASN A 74 6.68 -17.03 8.35
CA ASN A 74 5.73 -17.64 9.30
C ASN A 74 4.25 -17.28 9.05
N GLY A 75 3.86 -16.96 7.81
CA GLY A 75 2.48 -16.60 7.49
C GLY A 75 2.14 -15.11 7.62
N PHE A 76 3.07 -14.26 8.09
CA PHE A 76 2.82 -12.84 8.37
C PHE A 76 3.36 -11.90 7.29
N ARG A 77 2.70 -10.73 7.16
CA ARG A 77 3.11 -9.64 6.26
C ARG A 77 4.34 -8.89 6.79
N THR A 78 5.23 -8.51 5.89
CA THR A 78 6.42 -7.68 6.19
C THR A 78 6.10 -6.20 6.39
N THR A 79 4.98 -5.72 5.85
CA THR A 79 4.46 -4.36 6.04
C THR A 79 3.10 -4.42 6.70
N SER A 80 2.92 -3.71 7.82
CA SER A 80 1.63 -3.65 8.50
C SER A 80 0.67 -2.70 7.77
N ILE A 81 -0.62 -2.98 7.90
CA ILE A 81 -1.68 -2.07 7.48
C ILE A 81 -2.47 -1.72 8.75
N ASN A 82 -2.44 -0.45 9.12
CA ASN A 82 -3.10 0.05 10.33
C ASN A 82 -2.62 -0.62 11.62
N ASP A 83 -1.30 -0.85 11.74
CA ASP A 83 -0.67 -1.54 12.87
C ASP A 83 -1.08 -3.02 13.03
N SER A 84 -1.75 -3.59 12.01
CA SER A 84 -2.15 -5.00 11.96
C SER A 84 -1.28 -5.81 11.00
N ILE A 85 -0.92 -7.01 11.44
CA ILE A 85 -0.23 -8.05 10.65
C ILE A 85 -1.21 -8.98 9.92
N GLU A 86 -2.48 -8.97 10.31
CA GLU A 86 -3.61 -9.65 9.67
C GLU A 86 -4.71 -8.60 9.38
N PRO A 87 -4.46 -7.68 8.43
CA PRO A 87 -5.37 -6.58 8.18
C PRO A 87 -6.68 -7.06 7.55
N ARG A 88 -7.74 -6.28 7.76
CA ARG A 88 -9.02 -6.45 7.08
C ARG A 88 -9.28 -5.28 6.16
N LYS A 89 -10.33 -5.36 5.35
CA LYS A 89 -10.77 -4.26 4.46
C LYS A 89 -10.87 -2.93 5.23
N GLU A 90 -11.40 -2.96 6.44
CA GLU A 90 -11.61 -1.78 7.29
C GLU A 90 -10.29 -1.10 7.65
N ASP A 91 -9.20 -1.86 7.80
CA ASP A 91 -7.86 -1.32 8.09
C ASP A 91 -7.31 -0.53 6.90
N LEU A 92 -7.53 -1.02 5.67
CA LEU A 92 -7.13 -0.32 4.45
C LEU A 92 -7.89 1.01 4.30
N LEU A 93 -9.19 1.00 4.55
CA LEU A 93 -10.03 2.20 4.49
C LEU A 93 -9.63 3.21 5.57
N ALA A 94 -9.32 2.74 6.79
CA ALA A 94 -8.87 3.60 7.87
C ALA A 94 -7.52 4.28 7.56
N VAL A 95 -6.58 3.56 6.93
CA VAL A 95 -5.30 4.16 6.47
C VAL A 95 -5.55 5.19 5.38
N ALA A 96 -6.42 4.90 4.41
CA ALA A 96 -6.74 5.83 3.33
C ALA A 96 -7.42 7.12 3.84
N ALA A 97 -8.35 6.99 4.79
CA ALA A 97 -8.99 8.13 5.44
C ALA A 97 -7.97 8.99 6.22
N LYS A 98 -7.05 8.35 6.97
CA LYS A 98 -5.95 9.06 7.66
C LYS A 98 -4.99 9.76 6.68
N ALA A 99 -4.84 9.24 5.46
CA ALA A 99 -4.07 9.86 4.39
C ALA A 99 -4.82 10.99 3.66
N GLY A 100 -6.07 11.28 4.04
CA GLY A 100 -6.89 12.34 3.44
C GLY A 100 -7.59 11.95 2.13
N LEU A 101 -7.67 10.66 1.80
CA LEU A 101 -8.44 10.18 0.65
C LEU A 101 -9.93 10.16 0.96
N ASN A 102 -10.77 10.41 -0.05
CA ASN A 102 -12.21 10.40 0.09
C ASN A 102 -12.74 8.99 0.37
N GLU A 103 -13.55 8.84 1.42
CA GLU A 103 -14.06 7.55 1.86
C GLU A 103 -14.86 6.81 0.78
N GLN A 104 -15.78 7.50 0.09
CA GLN A 104 -16.61 6.87 -0.94
C GLN A 104 -15.77 6.38 -2.12
N GLU A 105 -14.78 7.19 -2.54
CA GLU A 105 -13.85 6.81 -3.61
C GLU A 105 -12.97 5.62 -3.20
N THR A 106 -12.53 5.56 -1.93
CA THR A 106 -11.69 4.44 -1.46
C THR A 106 -12.47 3.13 -1.47
N VAL A 107 -13.73 3.15 -1.06
CA VAL A 107 -14.63 1.99 -1.11
C VAL A 107 -14.89 1.56 -2.55
N TYR A 108 -15.17 2.52 -3.44
CA TYR A 108 -15.36 2.26 -4.86
C TYR A 108 -14.13 1.57 -5.47
N GLU A 109 -12.94 2.13 -5.26
CA GLU A 109 -11.71 1.62 -5.87
C GLU A 109 -11.31 0.26 -5.30
N PHE A 110 -11.57 0.00 -4.01
CA PHE A 110 -11.40 -1.33 -3.43
C PHE A 110 -12.28 -2.37 -4.13
N ASN A 111 -13.58 -2.06 -4.28
CA ASN A 111 -14.52 -2.98 -4.91
C ASN A 111 -14.16 -3.22 -6.38
N ARG A 112 -13.78 -2.17 -7.11
CA ARG A 112 -13.33 -2.25 -8.49
C ARG A 112 -12.11 -3.17 -8.65
N LEU A 113 -11.09 -3.02 -7.79
CA LEU A 113 -9.90 -3.89 -7.84
C LEU A 113 -10.24 -5.34 -7.48
N ARG A 114 -11.12 -5.56 -6.51
CA ARG A 114 -11.60 -6.90 -6.14
C ARG A 114 -12.38 -7.59 -7.25
N GLU A 115 -13.14 -6.87 -8.05
CA GLU A 115 -13.87 -7.44 -9.19
C GLU A 115 -12.95 -7.83 -10.34
N ILE A 116 -11.88 -7.07 -10.57
CA ILE A 116 -10.91 -7.33 -11.64
C ILE A 116 -9.97 -8.50 -11.28
N LEU A 117 -9.59 -8.62 -10.01
CA LEU A 117 -8.68 -9.66 -9.55
C LEU A 117 -9.46 -10.95 -9.25
N PRO A 118 -9.14 -12.09 -9.89
CA PRO A 118 -9.80 -13.35 -9.58
C PRO A 118 -9.51 -13.71 -8.12
N THR A 119 -10.57 -13.86 -7.33
CA THR A 119 -10.48 -14.44 -5.98
C THR A 119 -9.98 -15.88 -6.09
N LYS A 120 -8.93 -16.23 -5.35
CA LYS A 120 -8.57 -17.62 -5.09
C LYS A 120 -9.70 -18.35 -4.37
#